data_AF-A0A354QTI7-F1
#
_entry.id   AF-A0A354QTI7-F1
#
_cell.length_a   1.000
_cell.length_b   1.000
_cell.length_c   1.000
_cell.angle_alpha   90.00
_cell.angle_beta   90.00
_cell.angle_gamma   90.00
#
_symmetry.space_group_name_H-M   'P 1'
#
loop_
_entity.id
_entity.type
_entity.pdbx_description
1 polymer ?
#
loop_
_entity_poly.entity_id
_entity_poly.type
_entity_poly.pdbx_seq_one_letter_code
_entity_poly.pdbx_strand_id
1 'polypeptide(L)' 'KNFKESIIFASHDHEFIQTLANHIIVLSKNGVIDRIDETYDEFLENEEVQAKVKELWSQ' A
#
# COMPACT_ATOMS: atom_id res chain seq x y z
N LYS A 1 -13.98 -0.89 23.66
CA LYS A 1 -14.67 -1.62 22.57
C LYS A 1 -13.65 -1.77 21.45
N ASN A 2 -13.12 -2.97 21.20
CA ASN A 2 -12.24 -3.19 20.06
C ASN A 2 -13.11 -3.23 18.79
N PHE A 3 -12.86 -2.31 17.87
CA PHE A 3 -13.51 -2.31 16.56
C PHE A 3 -13.03 -3.55 15.82
N LYS A 4 -13.95 -4.48 15.52
CA LYS A 4 -13.71 -5.69 14.71
C LYS A 4 -13.99 -5.44 13.22
N GLU A 5 -14.14 -4.19 12.82
CA GLU A 5 -14.50 -3.82 11.47
C GLU A 5 -13.24 -3.43 10.69
N SER A 6 -13.17 -3.84 9.43
CA SER A 6 -12.08 -3.47 8.53
C SER A 6 -12.35 -2.07 8.00
N ILE A 7 -11.39 -1.15 8.20
CA ILE A 7 -11.45 0.21 7.67
C ILE A 7 -10.57 0.26 6.43
N ILE A 8 -11.18 0.63 5.31
CA ILE A 8 -10.46 0.89 4.05
C ILE A 8 -10.36 2.40 3.92
N PHE A 9 -9.15 2.93 3.88
CA PHE A 9 -8.89 4.34 3.66
C PHE A 9 -7.84 4.50 2.56
N ALA A 10 -8.01 5.52 1.73
CA ALA A 10 -6.99 5.95 0.79
C ALA A 10 -6.44 7.28 1.29
N SER A 11 -5.13 7.32 1.53
CA SER A 11 -4.40 8.54 1.88
C SER A 11 -3.15 8.61 1.02
N HIS A 12 -2.57 9.80 0.92
CA HIS A 12 -1.23 10.01 0.37
C HIS A 12 -0.20 10.27 1.46
N ASP A 13 -0.64 10.37 2.72
CA ASP A 13 0.20 10.71 3.85
C ASP A 13 0.89 9.45 4.41
N HIS A 14 2.22 9.41 4.31
CA HIS A 14 3.02 8.23 4.62
C HIS A 14 2.92 7.83 6.10
N GLU A 15 2.97 8.80 7.04
CA GLU A 15 2.88 8.51 8.47
C GLU A 15 1.52 7.91 8.85
N PHE A 16 0.46 8.39 8.19
CA PHE A 16 -0.90 7.90 8.44
C PHE A 16 -1.11 6.47 7.92
N ILE A 17 -0.60 6.17 6.73
CA ILE A 17 -0.68 4.82 6.14
C ILE A 17 0.16 3.85 6.97
N GLN A 18 1.40 4.21 7.33
CA GLN A 18 2.27 3.35 8.12
C GLN A 18 1.71 3.02 9.51
N THR A 19 1.07 3.99 10.17
CA THR A 19 0.63 3.82 11.56
C THR A 19 -0.65 2.99 11.69
N LEU A 20 -1.53 3.01 10.68
CA LEU A 20 -2.86 2.41 10.75
C LEU A 20 -3.10 1.28 9.74
N ALA A 21 -2.34 1.20 8.65
CA ALA A 21 -2.56 0.18 7.64
C ALA A 21 -1.83 -1.12 8.01
N ASN A 22 -2.58 -2.20 8.09
CA ASN A 22 -2.07 -3.58 8.13
C ASN A 22 -2.11 -4.27 6.75
N HIS A 23 -2.64 -3.57 5.75
CA HIS A 23 -2.80 -4.09 4.40
C HIS A 23 -2.64 -2.96 3.37
N ILE A 24 -1.72 -3.10 2.43
CA ILE A 24 -1.44 -2.10 1.39
C ILE A 24 -1.89 -2.64 0.04
N ILE A 25 -2.81 -1.92 -0.61
CA ILE A 25 -3.31 -2.24 -1.94
C ILE A 25 -3.07 -1.04 -2.85
N VAL A 26 -2.22 -1.22 -3.87
CA VAL A 26 -1.95 -0.20 -4.89
C VAL A 26 -2.65 -0.56 -6.17
N LEU A 27 -3.61 0.28 -6.57
CA LEU A 27 -4.40 0.12 -7.78
C LEU A 27 -3.93 1.14 -8.82
N SER A 28 -3.55 0.67 -10.00
CA SER A 28 -3.28 1.52 -11.17
C SER A 28 -3.98 0.98 -12.42
N LYS A 29 -4.04 1.78 -13.48
CA LYS A 29 -4.71 1.42 -14.75
C LYS A 29 -4.11 0.18 -15.42
N ASN A 30 -2.86 -0.14 -15.13
CA ASN A 30 -2.13 -1.25 -15.74
C ASN A 30 -2.00 -2.48 -14.83
N GLY A 31 -2.51 -2.43 -13.60
CA GLY A 31 -2.38 -3.55 -12.68
C GLY A 31 -2.67 -3.21 -11.22
N VAL A 32 -2.66 -4.26 -10.39
CA VAL A 32 -2.89 -4.20 -8.95
C VAL A 32 -1.72 -4.83 -8.23
N ILE A 33 -1.27 -4.19 -7.15
CA ILE A 33 -0.31 -4.73 -6.19
C ILE A 33 -1.05 -4.87 -4.87
N ASP A 34 -1.06 -6.08 -4.32
CA ASP A 34 -1.70 -6.43 -3.07
C ASP A 34 -0.60 -6.96 -2.12
N ARG A 35 -0.49 -6.37 -0.93
CA ARG A 35 0.56 -6.67 0.05
C ARG A 35 -0.01 -6.74 1.46
N ILE A 36 -0.40 -7.96 1.82
CA ILE A 36 -0.95 -8.34 3.13
C ILE A 36 0.18 -8.43 4.14
N ASP A 37 -0.01 -7.81 5.32
CA ASP A 37 0.91 -7.90 6.47
C ASP A 37 2.29 -7.24 6.25
N GLU A 38 2.42 -6.41 5.21
CA GLU A 38 3.63 -5.63 4.93
C GLU A 38 3.44 -4.19 5.42
N THR A 39 4.46 -3.66 6.10
CA THR A 39 4.48 -2.25 6.50
C THR A 39 4.77 -1.34 5.32
N TYR A 40 4.41 -0.05 5.42
CA TYR A 40 4.71 0.91 4.35
C TYR A 40 6.20 1.07 4.07
N ASP A 41 7.04 0.91 5.11
CA ASP A 41 8.50 0.97 4.99
C ASP A 41 9.02 -0.22 4.16
N GLU A 42 8.60 -1.44 4.47
CA GLU A 42 8.96 -2.64 3.68
C GLU A 42 8.45 -2.55 2.24
N PHE A 43 7.26 -1.99 2.04
CA PHE A 43 6.73 -1.70 0.71
C PHE A 43 7.61 -0.69 -0.06
N LEU A 44 8.20 0.29 0.64
CA LEU A 44 9.09 1.29 0.06
C LEU A 44 10.49 0.72 -0.23
N GLU A 45 11.00 -0.12 0.67
CA GLU A 45 12.31 -0.80 0.55
C GLU A 45 12.29 -1.92 -0.50
N ASN A 46 11.12 -2.47 -0.81
CA ASN A 46 10.99 -3.53 -1.80
C ASN A 46 11.16 -2.99 -3.23
N GLU A 47 12.36 -3.18 -3.79
CA GLU A 47 12.70 -2.75 -5.15
C GLU A 47 11.78 -3.37 -6.23
N GLU A 48 11.28 -4.59 -6.05
CA GLU A 48 10.33 -5.20 -6.99
C GLU A 48 8.99 -4.48 -6.98
N VAL A 49 8.52 -4.08 -5.80
CA VAL A 49 7.29 -3.30 -5.65
C VAL A 49 7.49 -1.91 -6.23
N GLN A 50 8.61 -1.24 -5.95
CA GLN A 50 8.94 0.06 -6.54
C GLN A 50 9.03 -0.02 -8.07
N ALA A 51 9.64 -1.08 -8.61
CA ALA A 51 9.70 -1.32 -10.05
C ALA A 51 8.31 -1.52 -10.64
N LYS A 52 7.44 -2.28 -9.98
CA LYS A 52 6.04 -2.47 -10.40
C LYS A 52 5.24 -1.17 -10.30
N VAL A 53 5.34 -0.41 -9.21
CA VAL A 53 4.68 0.90 -9.06
C VAL A 53 5.15 1.86 -10.15
N LYS A 54 6.45 1.87 -10.44
CA LYS A 54 7.04 2.69 -11.50
C LYS A 54 6.55 2.27 -12.88
N GLU A 55 6.45 0.96 -13.16
CA GLU A 55 5.86 0.44 -14.40
C GLU A 55 4.37 0.78 -14.50
N LEU A 56 3.63 0.70 -13.39
CA LEU A 56 2.22 1.05 -13.29
C LEU A 56 1.96 2.56 -13.52
N TRP A 57 2.95 3.42 -13.28
CA TRP A 57 2.88 4.88 -13.48
C TRP A 57 3.67 5.38 -14.69
N SER A 58 4.46 4.50 -15.34
CA SER A 58 5.17 4.80 -16.57
C SER A 58 4.17 4.71 -17.73
N GLN A 59 3.54 5.84 -18.03
CA GLN A 59 2.73 6.04 -19.23
C GLN A 59 3.59 6.60 -20.36
#